data_AF-A0A2N6EBC7-F1
#
_entry.id   AF-A0A2N6EBC7-F1
#
_cell.length_a   1.000
_cell.length_b   1.000
_cell.length_c   1.000
_cell.angle_alpha   90.00
_cell.angle_beta   90.00
_cell.angle_gamma   90.00
#
_symmetry.space_group_name_H-M   'P 1'
#
loop_
_entity.id
_entity.type
_entity.pdbx_description
1 polymer ?
#
loop_
_entity_poly.entity_id
_entity_poly.type
_entity_poly.pdbx_seq_one_letter_code
_entity_poly.pdbx_strand_id
1 'polypeptide(L)'
;MLKRILLLVTILPLGLGLLAACAKLQGGHEFPARHPVEMEEGRPVCTECHEARGERVPYGRFNHTVLWADNHRQAAYQGERTCNLCHSTSFCNDCHATRVELKPSLKDQTGNFRRMPHRGDYLSRHRIDGRIDPTSCFRCNGNPKSSRTCVSCHG
;
A
#
# COMPACT_ATOMS: atom_id res chain seq x y z
N MET A 1 -40.45 37.80 11.08
CA MET A 1 -40.28 36.61 10.21
C MET A 1 -39.37 36.90 9.01
N LEU A 2 -39.56 38.01 8.29
CA LEU A 2 -38.76 38.38 7.12
C LEU A 2 -37.24 38.45 7.35
N LYS A 3 -36.77 39.02 8.47
CA LYS A 3 -35.33 39.06 8.84
C LYS A 3 -34.69 37.67 8.99
N ARG A 4 -35.42 36.70 9.54
CA ARG A 4 -34.91 35.31 9.69
C ARG A 4 -34.81 34.60 8.35
N ILE A 5 -35.78 34.85 7.45
CA ILE A 5 -35.77 34.34 6.08
C ILE A 5 -34.61 34.97 5.29
N LEU A 6 -34.40 36.28 5.42
CA LEU A 6 -33.28 36.99 4.79
C LEU A 6 -31.91 36.48 5.28
N LEU A 7 -31.78 36.19 6.58
CA LEU A 7 -30.58 35.58 7.16
C LEU A 7 -30.32 34.16 6.64
N LEU A 8 -31.35 33.33 6.53
CA LEU A 8 -31.22 31.97 5.98
C LEU A 8 -30.86 31.98 4.49
N VAL A 9 -31.47 32.87 3.71
CA VAL A 9 -31.22 32.99 2.26
C VAL A 9 -29.82 33.54 1.96
N THR A 10 -29.17 34.22 2.90
CA THR A 10 -27.82 34.76 2.73
C THR A 10 -26.73 33.85 3.29
N ILE A 11 -26.93 33.25 4.46
CA ILE A 11 -25.93 32.40 5.12
C ILE A 11 -25.80 31.05 4.42
N LEU A 12 -26.90 30.45 3.97
CA LEU A 12 -26.89 29.14 3.35
C LEU A 12 -26.07 29.09 2.03
N PRO A 13 -26.27 30.00 1.05
CA PRO A 13 -25.44 30.00 -0.16
C PRO A 13 -24.00 30.42 0.12
N LEU A 14 -23.73 31.27 1.12
CA LEU A 14 -22.38 31.62 1.51
C LEU A 14 -21.62 30.40 2.08
N GLY A 15 -22.28 29.60 2.93
CA GLY A 15 -21.74 28.34 3.45
C GLY A 15 -21.49 27.31 2.35
N LEU A 16 -22.44 27.15 1.42
CA LEU A 16 -22.28 26.28 0.24
C LEU A 16 -21.14 26.75 -0.67
N GLY A 17 -20.99 28.07 -0.86
CA GLY A 17 -19.90 28.66 -1.64
C GLY A 17 -18.52 28.40 -1.02
N LEU A 18 -18.41 28.52 0.30
CA LEU A 18 -17.19 28.19 1.05
C LEU A 18 -16.82 26.70 0.93
N LEU A 19 -17.79 25.80 1.07
CA LEU A 19 -17.56 24.35 0.90
C LEU A 19 -17.13 24.00 -0.53
N ALA A 20 -17.74 24.62 -1.54
CA ALA A 20 -17.36 24.42 -2.94
C ALA A 20 -15.94 24.96 -3.24
N ALA A 21 -15.55 26.08 -2.64
CA ALA A 21 -14.19 26.61 -2.74
C ALA A 21 -13.17 25.67 -2.09
N CYS A 22 -13.46 25.14 -0.90
CA CYS A 22 -12.62 24.15 -0.22
C CYS A 22 -12.47 22.85 -1.04
N ALA A 23 -13.54 22.38 -1.68
CA ALA A 23 -13.49 21.21 -2.55
C ALA A 23 -12.61 21.45 -3.80
N LYS A 24 -12.62 22.66 -4.37
CA LYS A 24 -11.74 23.01 -5.49
C LYS A 24 -10.28 23.25 -5.09
N LEU A 25 -10.01 23.61 -3.84
CA LEU A 25 -8.64 23.77 -3.32
C LEU A 25 -7.91 22.44 -3.08
N GLN A 26 -8.63 21.31 -3.10
CA GLN A 26 -8.03 19.97 -3.13
C GLN A 26 -7.48 19.65 -4.54
N GLY A 27 -6.58 20.50 -5.02
CA GLY A 27 -5.73 20.20 -6.17
C GLY A 27 -4.70 19.14 -5.78
N GLY A 28 -5.13 17.88 -5.73
CA GLY A 28 -4.20 16.76 -5.61
C GLY A 28 -3.20 16.80 -6.77
N HIS A 29 -1.93 16.51 -6.49
CA HIS A 29 -0.94 16.40 -7.53
C HIS A 29 -1.34 15.26 -8.48
N GLU A 30 -1.68 15.60 -9.73
CA GLU A 30 -1.96 14.60 -10.76
C GLU A 30 -0.66 13.95 -11.20
N PHE A 31 -0.50 12.67 -10.87
CA PHE A 31 0.61 11.87 -11.36
C PHE A 31 0.33 11.43 -12.80
N PRO A 32 1.34 11.48 -13.69
CA PRO A 32 1.25 10.86 -15.02
C PRO A 32 1.07 9.34 -14.88
N ALA A 33 0.56 8.69 -15.93
CA ALA A 33 0.39 7.23 -15.94
C ALA A 33 1.71 6.45 -15.90
N ARG A 34 2.83 7.10 -16.26
CA ARG A 34 4.18 6.53 -16.28
C ARG A 34 5.21 7.61 -15.96
N HIS A 35 6.40 7.20 -15.56
CA HIS A 35 7.49 8.14 -15.32
C HIS A 35 7.80 8.96 -16.60
N PRO A 36 7.99 10.29 -16.52
CA PRO A 36 8.17 11.14 -17.70
C PRO A 36 9.46 10.89 -18.48
N VAL A 37 10.50 10.43 -17.77
CA VAL A 37 11.79 10.04 -18.35
C VAL A 37 11.84 8.52 -18.43
N GLU A 38 12.39 8.00 -19.52
CA GLU A 38 12.62 6.57 -19.67
C GLU A 38 13.57 6.08 -18.57
N MET A 39 13.14 5.04 -17.85
CA MET A 39 13.88 4.48 -16.74
C MET A 39 14.60 3.22 -17.22
N GLU A 40 15.85 3.04 -16.79
CA GLU A 40 16.57 1.78 -17.02
C GLU A 40 15.80 0.60 -16.40
N GLU A 41 15.94 -0.58 -17.02
CA GLU A 41 15.37 -1.82 -16.48
C GLU A 41 15.94 -2.10 -15.09
N GLY A 42 15.06 -2.36 -14.12
CA GLY A 42 15.45 -2.75 -12.78
C GLY A 42 14.67 -2.05 -11.68
N ARG A 43 15.37 -1.65 -10.61
CA ARG A 43 14.80 -1.04 -9.40
C ARG A 43 15.48 0.31 -9.15
N PRO A 44 15.09 1.38 -9.87
CA PRO A 44 15.64 2.70 -9.64
C PRO A 44 15.30 3.21 -8.24
N VAL A 45 16.20 3.99 -7.64
CA VAL A 45 15.98 4.61 -6.33
C VAL A 45 15.60 6.06 -6.57
N CYS A 46 14.39 6.47 -6.15
CA CYS A 46 13.85 7.78 -6.48
C CYS A 46 14.78 8.93 -6.07
N THR A 47 15.44 8.79 -4.91
CA THR A 47 16.36 9.81 -4.38
C THR A 47 17.69 9.92 -5.11
N GLU A 48 17.96 9.11 -6.13
CA GLU A 48 19.11 9.32 -7.03
C GLU A 48 18.89 10.54 -7.92
N CYS A 49 17.63 10.88 -8.23
CA CYS A 49 17.26 12.04 -9.06
C CYS A 49 16.36 13.06 -8.33
N HIS A 50 15.63 12.64 -7.30
CA HIS A 50 14.69 13.47 -6.55
C HIS A 50 15.27 13.91 -5.19
N GLU A 51 15.87 15.10 -5.17
CA GLU A 51 16.41 15.71 -3.96
C GLU A 51 15.29 16.43 -3.21
N ALA A 52 14.90 15.91 -2.04
CA ALA A 52 13.70 16.24 -1.27
C ALA A 52 13.38 17.73 -0.97
N ARG A 53 14.23 18.70 -1.36
CA ARG A 53 13.99 20.13 -1.16
C ARG A 53 13.03 20.70 -2.21
N GLY A 54 11.85 21.12 -1.74
CA GLY A 54 10.87 21.84 -2.56
C GLY A 54 9.98 20.95 -3.43
N GLU A 55 10.20 19.64 -3.41
CA GLU A 55 9.34 18.69 -4.11
C GLU A 55 8.02 18.49 -3.36
N ARG A 56 6.91 18.45 -4.11
CA ARG A 56 5.57 18.20 -3.54
C ARG A 56 5.42 16.78 -3.02
N VAL A 57 6.19 15.85 -3.56
CA VAL A 57 6.13 14.42 -3.25
C VAL A 57 7.38 14.06 -2.46
N PRO A 58 7.26 13.45 -1.27
CA PRO A 58 8.40 13.02 -0.49
C PRO A 58 8.97 11.70 -1.05
N TYR A 59 9.65 11.76 -2.20
CA TYR A 59 10.09 10.57 -2.96
C TYR A 59 10.94 9.58 -2.16
N GLY A 60 11.72 10.04 -1.19
CA GLY A 60 12.48 9.16 -0.29
C GLY A 60 11.62 8.16 0.50
N ARG A 61 10.32 8.44 0.69
CA ARG A 61 9.38 7.50 1.30
C ARG A 61 9.01 6.32 0.40
N PHE A 62 9.32 6.37 -0.89
CA PHE A 62 9.02 5.31 -1.87
C PHE A 62 10.24 4.47 -2.22
N ASN A 63 11.39 4.75 -1.59
CA ASN A 63 12.60 3.96 -1.77
C ASN A 63 12.40 2.54 -1.23
N HIS A 64 12.64 1.55 -2.09
CA HIS A 64 12.51 0.12 -1.80
C HIS A 64 13.65 -0.39 -0.91
N THR A 65 13.67 0.04 0.35
CA THR A 65 14.63 -0.44 1.36
C THR A 65 14.48 -1.94 1.63
N VAL A 66 15.43 -2.53 2.35
CA VAL A 66 15.34 -3.93 2.79
C VAL A 66 14.12 -4.22 3.66
N LEU A 67 13.52 -3.20 4.29
CA LEU A 67 12.34 -3.26 5.16
C LEU A 67 11.03 -2.93 4.42
N TRP A 68 11.09 -2.65 3.12
CA TRP A 68 9.97 -2.10 2.37
C TRP A 68 8.70 -2.93 2.47
N ALA A 69 8.80 -4.25 2.32
CA ALA A 69 7.64 -5.15 2.44
C ALA A 69 6.90 -4.99 3.78
N ASP A 70 7.61 -4.69 4.86
CA ASP A 70 7.06 -4.58 6.21
C ASP A 70 6.41 -3.21 6.48
N ASN A 71 6.90 -2.15 5.83
CA ASN A 71 6.52 -0.77 6.14
C ASN A 71 5.84 0.00 4.99
N HIS A 72 5.73 -0.59 3.79
CA HIS A 72 5.17 0.07 2.61
C HIS A 72 3.73 0.54 2.80
N ARG A 73 2.98 -0.02 3.77
CA ARG A 73 1.58 0.36 4.04
C ARG A 73 1.41 1.88 4.13
N GLN A 74 2.34 2.57 4.80
CA GLN A 74 2.21 4.02 5.04
C GLN A 74 2.36 4.81 3.74
N ALA A 75 3.31 4.41 2.89
CA ALA A 75 3.49 4.99 1.57
C ALA A 75 2.31 4.66 0.64
N ALA A 76 1.82 3.42 0.67
CA ALA A 76 0.67 2.98 -0.14
C ALA A 76 -0.60 3.78 0.20
N TYR A 77 -0.90 3.99 1.50
CA TYR A 77 -2.06 4.78 1.93
C TYR A 77 -2.03 6.24 1.43
N GLN A 78 -0.84 6.82 1.30
CA GLN A 78 -0.69 8.25 0.96
C GLN A 78 -0.37 8.49 -0.52
N GLY A 79 0.11 7.47 -1.23
CA GLY A 79 0.74 7.62 -2.54
C GLY A 79 0.60 6.42 -3.46
N GLU A 80 -0.53 5.71 -3.42
CA GLU A 80 -0.83 4.59 -4.32
C GLU A 80 -0.51 4.91 -5.79
N ARG A 81 -0.83 6.13 -6.25
CA ARG A 81 -0.56 6.58 -7.63
C ARG A 81 0.92 6.57 -7.99
N THR A 82 1.81 6.82 -7.03
CA THR A 82 3.27 6.73 -7.23
C THR A 82 3.72 5.30 -7.45
N CYS A 83 3.10 4.34 -6.77
CA CYS A 83 3.35 2.90 -6.98
C CYS A 83 2.93 2.46 -8.39
N ASN A 84 1.84 3.03 -8.90
CA ASN A 84 1.28 2.70 -10.22
C ASN A 84 2.16 3.14 -11.40
N LEU A 85 3.19 3.95 -11.16
CA LEU A 85 4.18 4.32 -12.18
C LEU A 85 5.01 3.11 -12.65
N CYS A 86 5.18 2.10 -11.79
CA CYS A 86 5.98 0.90 -12.07
C CYS A 86 5.21 -0.41 -11.83
N HIS A 87 4.27 -0.43 -10.89
CA HIS A 87 3.53 -1.63 -10.51
C HIS A 87 2.08 -1.56 -10.99
N SER A 88 1.55 -2.66 -11.52
CA SER A 88 0.11 -2.77 -11.76
C SER A 88 -0.64 -3.03 -10.46
N THR A 89 -1.94 -2.74 -10.43
CA THR A 89 -2.82 -3.09 -9.30
C THR A 89 -2.78 -4.59 -8.95
N SER A 90 -2.54 -5.46 -9.94
CA SER A 90 -2.40 -6.89 -9.71
C SER A 90 -1.22 -7.25 -8.79
N PHE A 91 -0.14 -6.47 -8.80
CA PHE A 91 0.98 -6.65 -7.87
C PHE A 91 0.55 -6.49 -6.41
N CYS A 92 -0.26 -5.48 -6.11
CA CYS A 92 -0.84 -5.29 -4.77
C CYS A 92 -1.72 -6.48 -4.39
N ASN A 93 -2.50 -6.98 -5.34
CA ASN A 93 -3.42 -8.11 -5.14
C ASN A 93 -2.72 -9.43 -4.83
N ASP A 94 -1.44 -9.59 -5.21
CA ASP A 94 -0.67 -10.80 -4.91
C ASP A 94 -0.56 -11.06 -3.41
N CYS A 95 -0.62 -10.00 -2.58
CA CYS A 95 -0.61 -10.11 -1.12
C CYS A 95 -1.90 -9.59 -0.47
N HIS A 96 -2.55 -8.58 -1.03
CA HIS A 96 -3.71 -7.92 -0.43
C HIS A 96 -5.06 -8.50 -0.83
N ALA A 97 -5.14 -9.35 -1.85
CA ALA A 97 -6.42 -9.92 -2.24
C ALA A 97 -6.91 -10.92 -1.18
N THR A 98 -8.05 -10.61 -0.59
CA THR A 98 -8.70 -11.45 0.43
C THR A 98 -9.48 -12.63 -0.16
N ARG A 99 -9.55 -12.72 -1.51
CA ARG A 99 -10.26 -13.76 -2.27
C ARG A 99 -9.52 -14.17 -3.54
N VAL A 100 -8.19 -14.24 -3.51
CA VAL A 100 -7.46 -14.89 -4.61
C VAL A 100 -7.67 -16.40 -4.57
N GLU A 101 -7.82 -16.98 -5.76
CA GLU A 101 -8.03 -18.41 -5.97
C GLU A 101 -6.85 -19.26 -5.47
N LEU A 102 -5.64 -18.68 -5.46
CA LEU A 102 -4.42 -19.28 -4.97
C LEU A 102 -3.81 -18.44 -3.84
N LYS A 103 -3.41 -19.11 -2.76
CA LYS A 103 -2.66 -18.50 -1.66
C LYS A 103 -1.31 -17.96 -2.17
N PRO A 104 -0.76 -16.86 -1.62
CA PRO A 104 0.55 -16.35 -2.04
C PRO A 104 1.65 -17.42 -2.00
N SER A 105 1.62 -18.29 -0.98
CA SER A 105 2.53 -19.44 -0.83
C SER A 105 2.45 -20.47 -1.95
N LEU A 106 1.33 -20.55 -2.66
CA LEU A 106 1.14 -21.47 -3.79
C LEU A 106 1.45 -20.79 -5.12
N LYS A 107 1.22 -19.47 -5.19
CA LYS A 107 1.46 -18.65 -6.38
C LYS A 107 2.94 -18.44 -6.66
N ASP A 108 3.75 -18.24 -5.62
CA ASP A 108 5.19 -18.05 -5.77
C ASP A 108 5.96 -18.83 -4.69
N GLN A 109 6.06 -20.14 -4.91
CA GLN A 109 6.72 -21.06 -3.98
C GLN A 109 8.23 -20.82 -3.92
N THR A 110 8.87 -20.49 -5.03
CA THR A 110 10.34 -20.34 -5.11
C THR A 110 10.80 -18.89 -4.98
N GLY A 111 9.86 -17.96 -4.82
CA GLY A 111 10.10 -16.55 -4.59
C GLY A 111 11.13 -16.31 -3.50
N ASN A 112 12.21 -15.63 -3.86
CA ASN A 112 13.33 -15.32 -2.99
C ASN A 112 13.26 -13.89 -2.44
N PHE A 113 12.09 -13.24 -2.50
CA PHE A 113 11.95 -11.90 -1.95
C PHE A 113 12.39 -11.91 -0.48
N ARG A 114 13.34 -11.03 -0.16
CA ARG A 114 14.13 -11.08 1.08
C ARG A 114 13.32 -11.01 2.37
N ARG A 115 12.00 -10.79 2.31
CA ARG A 115 11.06 -10.82 3.44
C ARG A 115 9.65 -11.29 3.05
N MET A 116 9.48 -12.06 1.97
CA MET A 116 8.16 -12.65 1.74
C MET A 116 7.85 -13.65 2.87
N PRO A 117 6.62 -13.69 3.40
CA PRO A 117 6.22 -14.66 4.42
C PRO A 117 6.39 -16.12 3.98
N HIS A 118 6.54 -16.34 2.68
CA HIS A 118 6.78 -17.63 2.06
C HIS A 118 8.05 -17.52 1.21
N ARG A 119 9.16 -18.05 1.70
CA ARG A 119 10.36 -18.28 0.89
C ARG A 119 10.33 -19.72 0.38
N GLY A 120 11.10 -20.02 -0.66
CA GLY A 120 11.27 -21.40 -1.17
C GLY A 120 11.72 -22.43 -0.15
N ASP A 121 12.32 -22.01 0.96
CA ASP A 121 12.75 -22.86 2.06
C ASP A 121 11.88 -22.72 3.33
N TYR A 122 10.65 -22.19 3.22
CA TYR A 122 9.82 -21.89 4.38
C TYR A 122 9.66 -23.08 5.34
N LEU A 123 9.51 -24.32 4.85
CA LEU A 123 9.35 -25.48 5.74
C LEU A 123 10.58 -25.74 6.62
N SER A 124 11.80 -25.55 6.10
CA SER A 124 13.02 -25.74 6.90
C SER A 124 13.24 -24.59 7.89
N ARG A 125 12.73 -23.39 7.57
CA ARG A 125 12.83 -22.19 8.41
C ARG A 125 11.64 -21.94 9.34
N HIS A 126 10.51 -22.62 9.12
CA HIS A 126 9.23 -22.39 9.81
C HIS A 126 9.37 -22.39 11.33
N ARG A 127 10.17 -23.32 11.87
CA ARG A 127 10.50 -23.40 13.30
C ARG A 127 11.10 -22.10 13.85
N ILE A 128 11.95 -21.44 13.07
CA ILE A 128 12.68 -20.23 13.47
C ILE A 128 11.72 -19.05 13.37
N ASP A 129 11.12 -18.85 12.19
CA ASP A 129 10.28 -17.69 11.91
C ASP A 129 9.00 -17.72 12.76
N GLY A 130 8.38 -18.89 12.94
CA GLY A 130 7.23 -19.11 13.81
C GLY A 130 7.52 -18.98 15.31
N ARG A 131 8.79 -19.04 15.73
CA ARG A 131 9.20 -18.73 17.10
C ARG A 131 9.43 -17.23 17.29
N ILE A 132 9.94 -16.54 16.28
CA ILE A 132 10.23 -15.11 16.33
C ILE A 132 8.93 -14.30 16.32
N ASP A 133 8.05 -14.54 15.34
CA ASP A 133 6.76 -13.86 15.22
C ASP A 133 5.73 -14.74 14.49
N PRO A 134 5.01 -15.62 15.23
CA PRO A 134 3.94 -16.42 14.62
C PRO A 134 2.74 -15.56 14.20
N THR A 135 2.55 -14.38 14.81
CA THR A 135 1.36 -13.56 14.56
C THR A 135 1.36 -12.93 13.17
N SER A 136 2.55 -12.67 12.61
CA SER A 136 2.73 -12.25 11.22
C SER A 136 2.03 -13.16 10.21
N CYS A 137 1.92 -14.46 10.52
CA CYS A 137 1.35 -15.47 9.64
C CYS A 137 -0.19 -15.51 9.70
N PHE A 138 -0.79 -15.13 10.84
CA PHE A 138 -2.22 -15.34 11.12
C PHE A 138 -3.12 -14.45 10.28
N ARG A 139 -2.63 -13.28 9.85
CA ARG A 139 -3.38 -12.37 8.98
C ARG A 139 -3.81 -13.04 7.68
N CYS A 140 -2.97 -13.89 7.12
CA CYS A 140 -3.22 -14.56 5.84
C CYS A 140 -3.64 -16.02 6.01
N ASN A 141 -3.10 -16.70 7.03
CA ASN A 141 -3.37 -18.13 7.25
C ASN A 141 -4.54 -18.38 8.21
N GLY A 142 -4.96 -17.39 8.99
CA GLY A 142 -5.96 -17.57 10.04
C GLY A 142 -5.38 -18.16 11.32
N ASN A 143 -6.27 -18.53 12.24
CA ASN A 143 -5.89 -19.05 13.56
C ASN A 143 -5.20 -20.42 13.44
N PRO A 144 -4.04 -20.65 14.09
CA PRO A 144 -3.31 -21.93 14.02
C PRO A 144 -4.13 -23.16 14.42
N LYS A 145 -5.12 -23.00 15.31
CA LYS A 145 -5.96 -24.10 15.79
C LYS A 145 -7.08 -24.49 14.82
N SER A 146 -7.35 -23.67 13.81
CA SER A 146 -8.49 -23.87 12.91
C SER A 146 -8.14 -23.70 11.44
N SER A 147 -6.97 -23.17 11.11
CA SER A 147 -6.54 -22.98 9.73
C SER A 147 -6.03 -24.28 9.14
N ARG A 148 -6.56 -24.63 7.95
CA ARG A 148 -6.13 -25.81 7.18
C ARG A 148 -4.62 -25.90 6.95
N THR A 149 -3.92 -24.77 6.94
CA THR A 149 -2.46 -24.70 6.73
C THR A 149 -1.65 -25.01 7.98
N CYS A 150 -2.22 -24.84 9.18
CA CYS A 150 -1.54 -25.12 10.44
C CYS A 150 -1.97 -26.49 11.01
N VAL A 151 -3.27 -26.82 10.96
CA VAL A 151 -3.80 -28.05 11.57
C VAL A 151 -3.23 -29.31 10.96
N SER A 152 -2.81 -29.28 9.68
CA SER A 152 -2.19 -30.43 9.02
C SER A 152 -0.87 -30.88 9.66
N CYS A 153 -0.21 -30.00 10.42
CA CYS A 153 1.08 -30.29 11.07
C CYS A 153 1.04 -30.09 12.59
N HIS A 154 0.12 -29.28 13.12
CA HIS A 154 0.07 -28.89 14.54
C HIS A 154 -1.14 -29.42 15.32
N GLY A 155 -2.12 -30.07 14.67
CA GLY A 155 -3.32 -30.60 15.31
C GLY A 155 -4.42 -29.56 15.46
#